data_AF-A0AA37L0B4-F1
#
_entry.id   AF-A0AA37L0B4-F1
#
_cell.length_a   1.000
_cell.length_b   1.000
_cell.length_c   1.000
_cell.angle_alpha   90.00
_cell.angle_beta   90.00
_cell.angle_gamma   90.00
#
_symmetry.space_group_name_H-M   'P 1'
#
loop_
_entity.id
_entity.type
_entity.pdbx_description
1 polymer ?
#
loop_
_entity_poly.entity_id
_entity_poly.type
_entity_poly.pdbx_seq_one_letter_code
_entity_poly.pdbx_strand_id
1 'polypeptide(L)'
;MKKRRQPAYTRHYTLLHEISASPIQPLPKEWQRTQLTSMWDGLRDMEQQPNPDTSAWRVCSDAVNLMETLVAQGEVEDGQGLLMDAITALAEAGKRHRAGHPLRLSGPGMRAVRAVLEDYAEVIAVLPARTMIRCHRLTEKRLHEILAGRRLPHDVEVIAA
;
A
#
# COMPACT_ATOMS: atom_id res chain seq x y z
N MET A 1 -29.51 -10.11 -9.66
CA MET A 1 -28.17 -9.47 -9.75
C MET A 1 -27.10 -10.54 -9.56
N LYS A 2 -26.29 -10.85 -10.58
CA LYS A 2 -25.20 -11.83 -10.44
C LYS A 2 -24.15 -11.21 -9.53
N LYS A 3 -23.86 -11.81 -8.36
CA LYS A 3 -22.71 -11.43 -7.52
C LYS A 3 -21.47 -11.55 -8.41
N ARG A 4 -20.90 -10.41 -8.80
CA ARG A 4 -19.65 -10.34 -9.54
C ARG A 4 -18.60 -11.04 -8.67
N ARG A 5 -18.04 -12.15 -9.14
CA ARG A 5 -16.96 -12.86 -8.45
C ARG A 5 -15.83 -11.84 -8.29
N GLN A 6 -15.53 -11.47 -7.05
CA GLN A 6 -14.36 -10.65 -6.77
C GLN A 6 -13.13 -11.42 -7.25
N PRO A 7 -12.21 -10.80 -7.99
CA PRO A 7 -10.96 -11.45 -8.35
C PRO A 7 -10.26 -11.89 -7.06
N ALA A 8 -9.86 -13.16 -7.01
CA ALA A 8 -9.14 -13.68 -5.85
C ALA A 8 -7.83 -12.89 -5.73
N TYR A 9 -7.62 -12.23 -4.59
CA TYR A 9 -6.33 -11.62 -4.28
C TYR A 9 -5.31 -12.76 -4.12
N THR A 10 -4.43 -12.91 -5.11
CA THR A 10 -3.39 -13.95 -5.10
C THR A 10 -2.34 -13.60 -4.06
N ARG A 11 -2.03 -14.54 -3.16
CA ARG A 11 -0.90 -14.40 -2.24
C ARG A 11 0.38 -14.74 -2.99
N HIS A 12 1.28 -13.77 -3.15
CA HIS A 12 2.58 -14.00 -3.76
C HIS A 12 3.57 -14.51 -2.72
N TYR A 13 3.54 -13.95 -1.51
CA TYR A 13 4.47 -14.31 -0.46
C TYR A 13 3.89 -15.41 0.45
N THR A 14 4.73 -16.38 0.78
CA THR A 14 4.38 -17.52 1.63
C THR A 14 5.35 -17.59 2.80
N LEU A 15 5.04 -18.44 3.79
CA LEU A 15 5.96 -18.66 4.90
C LEU A 15 7.32 -19.19 4.43
N LEU A 16 7.34 -20.01 3.37
CA LEU A 16 8.57 -20.52 2.77
C LEU A 16 9.45 -19.40 2.18
N HIS A 17 8.83 -18.41 1.51
CA HIS A 17 9.55 -17.23 1.05
C HIS A 17 10.18 -16.46 2.21
N GLU A 18 9.44 -16.28 3.31
CA GLU A 18 9.92 -15.55 4.48
C GLU A 18 11.12 -16.25 5.15
N ILE A 19 11.02 -17.55 5.44
CA ILE A 19 12.10 -18.28 6.13
C ILE A 19 13.35 -18.40 5.27
N SER A 20 13.19 -18.45 3.95
CA SER A 20 14.29 -18.56 2.98
C SER A 20 14.97 -17.21 2.72
N ALA A 21 14.33 -16.10 3.11
CA ALA A 21 14.87 -14.77 2.92
C ALA A 21 15.98 -14.43 3.94
N SER A 22 16.88 -13.55 3.51
CA SER A 22 18.01 -13.10 4.33
C SER A 22 17.54 -12.37 5.59
N PRO A 23 18.01 -12.77 6.79
CA PRO A 23 17.71 -12.08 8.03
C PRO A 23 18.57 -10.83 8.27
N ILE A 24 19.54 -10.56 7.41
CA ILE A 24 20.56 -9.53 7.64
C ILE A 24 20.74 -8.60 6.44
N GLN A 25 20.59 -9.11 5.22
CA GLN A 25 20.71 -8.30 4.01
C GLN A 25 19.33 -7.78 3.61
N PRO A 26 19.22 -6.54 3.13
CA PRO A 26 17.97 -6.03 2.58
C PRO A 26 17.60 -6.73 1.28
N LEU A 27 16.41 -6.42 0.73
CA LEU A 27 15.99 -6.93 -0.58
C LEU A 27 17.00 -6.54 -1.68
N PRO A 28 17.12 -7.31 -2.78
CA PRO A 28 17.96 -6.93 -3.91
C PRO A 28 17.62 -5.52 -4.42
N LYS A 29 18.63 -4.71 -4.74
CA LYS A 29 18.43 -3.31 -5.17
C LYS A 29 17.53 -3.16 -6.39
N GLU A 30 17.57 -4.13 -7.30
CA GLU A 30 16.68 -4.16 -8.45
C GLU A 30 15.20 -4.28 -8.04
N TRP A 31 14.89 -5.11 -7.05
CA TRP A 31 13.51 -5.29 -6.57
C TRP A 31 13.03 -4.04 -5.84
N GLN A 32 13.89 -3.46 -4.99
CA GLN A 32 13.61 -2.17 -4.34
C GLN A 32 13.26 -1.11 -5.38
N ARG A 33 14.12 -0.96 -6.41
CA ARG A 33 13.93 0.01 -7.49
C ARG A 33 12.61 -0.23 -8.24
N THR A 34 12.35 -1.46 -8.68
CA THR A 34 11.12 -1.77 -9.44
C THR A 34 9.87 -1.41 -8.66
N GLN A 35 9.82 -1.74 -7.37
CA GLN A 35 8.68 -1.44 -6.53
C GLN A 35 8.53 0.07 -6.29
N LEU A 36 9.61 0.76 -5.91
CA LEU A 36 9.60 2.20 -5.68
C LEU A 36 9.24 2.98 -6.94
N THR A 37 9.80 2.62 -8.09
CA THR A 37 9.43 3.23 -9.39
C THR A 37 7.94 3.12 -9.63
N SER A 38 7.35 1.94 -9.44
CA SER A 38 5.90 1.75 -9.61
C SER A 38 5.08 2.64 -8.68
N MET A 39 5.50 2.78 -7.41
CA MET A 39 4.80 3.63 -6.42
C MET A 39 4.90 5.11 -6.77
N TRP A 40 6.08 5.57 -7.15
CA TRP A 40 6.31 6.95 -7.57
C TRP A 40 5.59 7.31 -8.87
N ASP A 41 5.57 6.39 -9.84
CA ASP A 41 4.80 6.56 -11.07
C ASP A 41 3.29 6.63 -10.77
N GLY A 42 2.78 5.77 -9.89
CA GLY A 42 1.39 5.81 -9.44
C GLY A 42 1.02 7.14 -8.78
N LEU A 43 1.88 7.66 -7.88
CA LEU A 43 1.64 8.96 -7.27
C LEU A 43 1.65 10.08 -8.31
N ARG A 44 2.66 10.11 -9.21
CA ARG A 44 2.74 11.10 -10.29
C ARG A 44 1.48 11.07 -11.16
N ASP A 45 0.97 9.88 -11.48
CA ASP A 45 -0.23 9.73 -12.29
C ASP A 45 -1.45 10.31 -11.59
N MET A 46 -1.62 10.04 -10.30
CA MET A 46 -2.68 10.65 -9.49
C MET A 46 -2.55 12.18 -9.38
N GLU A 47 -1.33 12.72 -9.42
CA GLU A 47 -1.06 14.16 -9.34
C GLU A 47 -1.30 14.89 -10.65
N GLN A 48 -0.97 14.28 -11.80
CA GLN A 48 -0.82 15.01 -13.06
C GLN A 48 -1.76 14.52 -14.17
N GLN A 49 -2.08 13.23 -14.24
CA GLN A 49 -2.91 12.74 -15.34
C GLN A 49 -4.34 13.27 -15.22
N PRO A 50 -5.00 13.69 -16.32
CA PRO A 50 -6.38 14.19 -16.25
C PRO A 50 -7.35 13.20 -15.60
N ASN A 51 -7.24 11.92 -15.95
CA ASN A 51 -8.06 10.82 -15.45
C ASN A 51 -7.15 9.67 -14.98
N PRO A 52 -6.62 9.72 -13.75
CA PRO A 52 -5.76 8.67 -13.23
C PRO A 52 -6.52 7.34 -13.12
N ASP A 53 -5.85 6.25 -13.48
CA ASP A 53 -6.41 4.91 -13.39
C ASP A 53 -6.43 4.38 -11.95
N THR A 54 -7.33 3.43 -11.70
CA THR A 54 -7.42 2.68 -10.44
C THR A 54 -6.14 1.93 -10.10
N SER A 55 -5.31 1.55 -11.07
CA SER A 55 -3.99 0.97 -10.82
C SER A 55 -3.05 1.93 -10.07
N ALA A 56 -3.01 3.20 -10.46
CA ALA A 56 -2.18 4.22 -9.80
C ALA A 56 -2.53 4.38 -8.31
N TRP A 57 -3.83 4.43 -8.01
CA TRP A 57 -4.33 4.47 -6.64
C TRP A 57 -4.04 3.18 -5.84
N ARG A 58 -4.11 2.01 -6.48
CA ARG A 58 -3.78 0.74 -5.82
C ARG A 58 -2.33 0.70 -5.38
N VAL A 59 -1.40 1.10 -6.25
CA VAL A 59 0.02 1.08 -5.90
C VAL A 59 0.35 2.07 -4.79
N CYS A 60 -0.27 3.26 -4.76
CA CYS A 60 -0.13 4.19 -3.64
C CYS A 60 -0.72 3.61 -2.33
N SER A 61 -1.87 2.94 -2.42
CA SER A 61 -2.47 2.24 -1.28
C SER A 61 -1.58 1.10 -0.76
N ASP A 62 -0.91 0.38 -1.65
CA ASP A 62 0.02 -0.68 -1.25
C ASP A 62 1.19 -0.12 -0.42
N ALA A 63 1.77 1.03 -0.80
CA ALA A 63 2.82 1.68 0.00
C ALA A 63 2.33 2.02 1.42
N VAL A 64 1.14 2.60 1.54
CA VAL A 64 0.51 2.93 2.83
C VAL A 64 0.22 1.67 3.65
N ASN A 65 -0.33 0.63 3.04
CA ASN A 65 -0.64 -0.63 3.72
C ASN A 65 0.63 -1.35 4.22
N LEU A 66 1.73 -1.27 3.47
CA LEU A 66 3.01 -1.84 3.87
C LEU A 66 3.59 -1.10 5.06
N MET A 67 3.55 0.24 5.04
CA MET A 67 3.99 1.05 6.19
C MET A 67 3.11 0.83 7.42
N GLU A 68 1.79 0.72 7.27
CA GLU A 68 0.88 0.34 8.36
C GLU A 68 1.26 -1.03 8.95
N THR A 69 1.55 -2.01 8.10
CA THR A 69 1.96 -3.33 8.54
C THR A 69 3.30 -3.28 9.29
N LEU A 70 4.28 -2.51 8.81
CA LEU A 70 5.57 -2.34 9.48
C LEU A 70 5.44 -1.68 10.86
N VAL A 71 4.58 -0.66 10.98
CA VAL A 71 4.25 -0.02 12.26
C VAL A 71 3.59 -1.03 13.20
N ALA A 72 2.60 -1.79 12.71
CA ALA A 72 1.91 -2.80 13.52
C ALA A 72 2.84 -3.94 13.99
N GLN A 73 3.91 -4.21 13.26
CA GLN A 73 4.96 -5.18 13.65
C GLN A 73 5.98 -4.60 14.63
N GLY A 74 6.00 -3.28 14.84
CA GLY A 74 7.01 -2.59 15.64
C GLY A 74 8.37 -2.48 14.97
N GLU A 75 8.45 -2.60 13.64
CA GLU A 75 9.69 -2.46 12.88
C GLU A 75 10.02 -0.98 12.61
N VAL A 76 8.99 -0.12 12.57
CA VAL A 76 9.08 1.33 12.38
C VAL A 76 8.05 2.04 13.26
N GLU A 77 8.25 3.33 13.54
CA GLU A 77 7.33 4.16 14.34
C GLU A 77 6.70 5.26 13.47
N ASP A 78 5.39 5.50 13.62
CA ASP A 78 4.71 6.68 13.05
C ASP A 78 4.67 7.81 14.08
N GLY A 79 5.84 8.41 14.34
CA GLY A 79 5.99 9.43 15.39
C GLY A 79 5.22 10.73 15.13
N GLN A 80 4.82 11.00 13.89
CA GLN A 80 4.16 12.24 13.48
C GLN A 80 2.68 12.05 13.11
N GLY A 81 2.18 10.81 13.08
CA GLY A 81 0.80 10.49 12.70
C GLY A 81 0.51 10.62 11.20
N LEU A 82 1.55 10.63 10.37
CA LEU A 82 1.44 10.87 8.92
C LEU A 82 0.75 9.71 8.19
N LEU A 83 0.82 8.51 8.75
CA LEU A 83 0.21 7.33 8.15
C LEU A 83 -1.31 7.44 8.10
N MET A 84 -1.94 7.91 9.18
CA MET A 84 -3.39 8.07 9.23
C MET A 84 -3.90 9.15 8.27
N ASP A 85 -3.11 10.22 8.07
CA ASP A 85 -3.40 11.24 7.07
C ASP A 85 -3.38 10.68 5.65
N ALA A 86 -2.38 9.83 5.33
CA ALA A 86 -2.29 9.17 4.04
C ALA A 86 -3.43 8.16 3.80
N ILE A 87 -3.79 7.37 4.81
CA ILE A 87 -4.95 6.45 4.78
C ILE A 87 -6.23 7.25 4.47
N THR A 88 -6.46 8.34 5.21
CA THR A 88 -7.64 9.20 5.05
C THR A 88 -7.68 9.82 3.65
N ALA A 89 -6.55 10.31 3.14
CA ALA A 89 -6.45 10.90 1.82
C ALA A 89 -6.82 9.92 0.69
N LEU A 90 -6.30 8.70 0.74
CA LEU A 90 -6.60 7.65 -0.23
C LEU A 90 -8.05 7.19 -0.14
N ALA A 91 -8.59 7.11 1.07
CA ALA A 91 -9.99 6.79 1.35
C ALA A 91 -10.95 7.81 0.73
N GLU A 92 -10.69 9.09 0.95
CA GLU A 92 -11.48 10.19 0.41
C GLU A 92 -11.41 10.25 -1.12
N ALA A 93 -10.21 10.07 -1.70
CA ALA A 93 -10.02 10.03 -3.14
C ALA A 93 -10.88 8.94 -3.79
N GLY A 94 -10.86 7.72 -3.24
CA GLY A 94 -11.67 6.65 -3.80
C GLY A 94 -13.16 6.73 -3.45
N LYS A 95 -13.55 7.34 -2.33
CA LYS A 95 -14.95 7.68 -2.06
C LYS A 95 -15.50 8.66 -3.09
N ARG A 96 -14.74 9.72 -3.42
CA ARG A 96 -15.10 10.67 -4.48
C ARG A 96 -15.16 9.99 -5.85
N HIS A 97 -14.23 9.10 -6.13
CA HIS A 97 -14.23 8.36 -7.39
C HIS A 97 -15.47 7.48 -7.58
N ARG A 98 -15.94 6.80 -6.52
CA ARG A 98 -17.21 6.07 -6.55
C ARG A 98 -18.43 6.97 -6.80
N ALA A 99 -18.34 8.25 -6.47
CA ALA A 99 -19.36 9.24 -6.77
C ALA A 99 -19.23 9.83 -8.19
N GLY A 100 -18.33 9.30 -9.03
CA GLY A 100 -18.15 9.70 -10.43
C GLY A 100 -17.08 10.77 -10.67
N HIS A 101 -16.30 11.15 -9.64
CA HIS A 101 -15.22 12.11 -9.80
C HIS A 101 -13.89 11.46 -10.21
N PRO A 102 -12.91 12.23 -10.74
CA PRO A 102 -11.56 11.71 -10.98
C PRO A 102 -10.89 11.20 -9.70
N LEU A 103 -10.13 10.11 -9.80
CA LEU A 103 -9.43 9.45 -8.68
C LEU A 103 -8.15 10.20 -8.30
N ARG A 104 -8.30 11.41 -7.79
CA ARG A 104 -7.20 12.35 -7.51
C ARG A 104 -7.08 12.62 -6.02
N LEU A 105 -5.87 12.78 -5.50
CA LEU A 105 -5.63 13.20 -4.12
C LEU A 105 -5.90 14.71 -3.93
N SER A 106 -6.21 15.13 -2.69
CA SER A 106 -6.25 16.55 -2.34
C SER A 106 -4.82 17.11 -2.18
N GLY A 107 -4.66 18.44 -2.14
CA GLY A 107 -3.38 19.09 -1.84
C GLY A 107 -2.67 18.51 -0.60
N PRO A 108 -3.33 18.49 0.56
CA PRO A 108 -2.81 17.83 1.75
C PRO A 108 -2.58 16.33 1.57
N GLY A 109 -3.51 15.63 0.91
CA GLY A 109 -3.39 14.19 0.67
C GLY A 109 -2.18 13.80 -0.18
N MET A 110 -1.84 14.61 -1.19
CA MET A 110 -0.62 14.42 -2.00
C MET A 110 0.63 14.50 -1.14
N ARG A 111 0.70 15.47 -0.21
CA ARG A 111 1.85 15.61 0.70
C ARG A 111 1.95 14.44 1.67
N ALA A 112 0.83 14.00 2.25
CA ALA A 112 0.81 12.86 3.17
C ALA A 112 1.26 11.56 2.49
N VAL A 113 0.70 11.25 1.32
CA VAL A 113 1.08 10.04 0.57
C VAL A 113 2.54 10.12 0.11
N ARG A 114 3.02 11.29 -0.35
CA ARG A 114 4.42 11.50 -0.71
C ARG A 114 5.36 11.23 0.46
N ALA A 115 5.07 11.76 1.65
CA ALA A 115 5.88 11.54 2.84
C ALA A 115 5.98 10.04 3.19
N VAL A 116 4.84 9.32 3.15
CA VAL A 116 4.85 7.86 3.38
C VAL A 116 5.68 7.11 2.33
N LEU A 117 5.67 7.54 1.06
CA LEU A 117 6.51 6.94 0.01
C LEU A 117 8.00 7.24 0.22
N GLU A 118 8.36 8.42 0.72
CA GLU A 118 9.73 8.79 1.09
C GLU A 118 10.23 7.92 2.24
N ASP A 119 9.44 7.81 3.32
CA ASP A 119 9.74 6.95 4.46
C ASP A 119 9.86 5.48 4.04
N TYR A 120 8.95 5.00 3.20
CA TYR A 120 9.01 3.62 2.69
C TYR A 120 10.29 3.37 1.88
N ALA A 121 10.77 4.35 1.10
CA ALA A 121 12.01 4.24 0.34
C ALA A 121 13.24 4.10 1.25
N GLU A 122 13.25 4.79 2.39
CA GLU A 122 14.30 4.64 3.40
C GLU A 122 14.22 3.26 4.07
N VAL A 123 13.01 2.86 4.47
CA VAL A 123 12.76 1.60 5.19
C VAL A 123 13.13 0.38 4.34
N ILE A 124 12.69 0.30 3.09
CA ILE A 124 12.98 -0.84 2.21
C ILE A 124 14.48 -0.97 1.89
N ALA A 125 15.22 0.14 1.98
CA ALA A 125 16.64 0.16 1.71
C ALA A 125 17.46 -0.47 2.84
N VAL A 126 16.94 -0.47 4.08
CA VAL A 126 17.68 -0.86 5.28
C VAL A 126 17.16 -2.11 5.98
N LEU A 127 15.84 -2.37 5.94
CA LEU A 127 15.29 -3.53 6.64
C LEU A 127 15.72 -4.86 6.00
N PRO A 128 15.93 -5.92 6.80
CA PRO A 128 16.24 -7.23 6.28
C PRO A 128 15.18 -7.74 5.28
N ALA A 129 15.62 -8.46 4.26
CA ALA A 129 14.74 -9.08 3.26
C ALA A 129 13.66 -9.94 3.91
N ARG A 130 13.99 -10.68 4.98
CA ARG A 130 13.03 -11.46 5.76
C ARG A 130 11.93 -10.61 6.37
N THR A 131 12.29 -9.45 6.95
CA THR A 131 11.31 -8.51 7.52
C THR A 131 10.40 -7.96 6.43
N MET A 132 10.95 -7.55 5.29
CA MET A 132 10.15 -7.04 4.17
C MET A 132 9.22 -8.11 3.57
N ILE A 133 9.69 -9.36 3.40
CA ILE A 133 8.83 -10.45 2.91
C ILE A 133 7.73 -10.80 3.92
N ARG A 134 8.04 -10.77 5.23
CA ARG A 134 7.01 -10.92 6.27
C ARG A 134 5.97 -9.82 6.16
N CYS A 135 6.39 -8.56 6.05
CA CYS A 135 5.51 -7.41 5.88
C CYS A 135 4.58 -7.59 4.68
N HIS A 136 5.12 -7.90 3.49
CA HIS A 136 4.31 -8.18 2.31
C HIS A 136 3.31 -9.32 2.56
N ARG A 137 3.76 -10.46 3.09
CA ARG A 137 2.90 -11.62 3.37
C ARG A 137 1.75 -11.28 4.32
N LEU A 138 2.02 -10.51 5.37
CA LEU A 138 1.00 -10.10 6.33
C LEU A 138 0.04 -9.08 5.73
N THR A 139 0.54 -8.15 4.91
CA THR A 139 -0.28 -7.21 4.14
C THR A 139 -1.24 -7.94 3.19
N GLU A 140 -0.75 -8.89 2.39
CA GLU A 140 -1.59 -9.69 1.49
C GLU A 140 -2.63 -10.52 2.24
N LYS A 141 -2.24 -11.08 3.40
CA LYS A 141 -3.18 -11.80 4.27
C LYS A 141 -4.28 -10.86 4.77
N ARG A 142 -3.91 -9.65 5.19
CA ARG A 142 -4.83 -8.63 5.71
C ARG A 142 -5.80 -8.16 4.63
N LEU A 143 -5.32 -7.83 3.44
CA LEU A 143 -6.17 -7.47 2.30
C LEU A 143 -7.18 -8.58 1.96
N HIS A 144 -6.75 -9.84 2.02
CA HIS A 144 -7.64 -10.99 1.82
C HIS A 144 -8.72 -11.10 2.93
N GLU A 145 -8.38 -10.78 4.18
CA GLU A 145 -9.35 -10.74 5.28
C GLU A 145 -10.39 -9.63 5.09
N ILE A 146 -9.96 -8.44 4.67
CA ILE A 146 -10.84 -7.29 4.38
C ILE A 146 -11.82 -7.64 3.25
N LEU A 147 -11.33 -8.24 2.16
CA LEU A 147 -12.17 -8.70 1.04
C LEU A 147 -13.15 -9.81 1.46
N ALA A 148 -12.76 -10.66 2.42
CA ALA A 148 -13.64 -11.65 3.02
C ALA A 148 -14.61 -11.07 4.07
N GLY A 149 -14.62 -9.75 4.28
CA GLY A 149 -15.52 -9.04 5.19
C GLY A 149 -15.06 -8.96 6.65
N ARG A 150 -13.84 -9.40 6.97
CA ARG A 150 -13.26 -9.35 8.33
C ARG A 150 -12.51 -8.04 8.54
N ARG A 151 -13.26 -6.99 8.91
CA ARG A 151 -12.74 -5.62 9.03
C ARG A 151 -12.32 -5.25 10.46
N LEU A 152 -11.33 -4.38 10.55
CA LEU A 152 -10.96 -3.60 11.72
C LEU A 152 -11.45 -2.15 11.57
N PRO A 153 -11.51 -1.35 12.65
CA PRO A 153 -12.09 -0.01 12.62
C PRO A 153 -11.45 0.99 11.64
N HIS A 154 -10.16 0.82 11.33
CA HIS A 154 -9.41 1.70 10.40
C HIS A 154 -9.44 1.21 8.94
N ASP A 155 -10.00 0.02 8.67
CA ASP A 155 -10.02 -0.50 7.30
C ASP A 155 -10.96 0.31 6.42
N VAL A 156 -10.45 0.76 5.28
CA VAL A 156 -11.26 1.45 4.29
C VAL A 156 -11.49 0.55 3.08
N GLU A 157 -12.75 0.18 2.83
CA GLU A 157 -13.12 -0.49 1.61
C GLU A 157 -13.19 0.51 0.46
N VAL A 158 -12.24 0.43 -0.46
CA VAL A 158 -12.17 1.35 -1.59
C VAL A 158 -11.82 0.62 -2.88
N ILE A 159 -12.79 0.65 -3.80
CA ILE A 159 -12.72 0.20 -5.19
C ILE A 159 -12.44 -1.30 -5.38
N ALA A 160 -13.51 -2.11 -5.25
CA ALA A 160 -13.61 -3.33 -6.05
C ALA A 160 -13.92 -2.89 -7.50
N ALA A 161 -12.95 -3.09 -8.40
CA ALA A 161 -13.15 -2.87 -9.83
C ALA A 161 -14.22 -3.81 -10.40
#